data_AF-A0A6G8I2U1-F1
#
_entry.id   AF-A0A6G8I2U1-F1
#
_cell.length_a   1.000
_cell.length_b   1.000
_cell.length_c   1.000
_cell.angle_alpha   90.00
_cell.angle_beta   90.00
_cell.angle_gamma   90.00
#
_symmetry.space_group_name_H-M   'P 1'
#
loop_
_entity.id
_entity.type
_entity.pdbx_description
1 polymer ?
#
loop_
_entity_poly.entity_id
_entity_poly.type
_entity_poly.pdbx_seq_one_letter_code
_entity_poly.pdbx_strand_id
1 'polypeptide(L)'
;MILLNRYFGQWLDQNKSDDYYETITKAYDVMSSSIYLGFRHPELEQSFEEALISNSYAYAVPKEISVNEINPNNYYRYEVQQPNYIGNEKLSFYGKGNFILEHYKYFDHELYQDNEIHLTIYEYLNYNDMMLDLKEECYVLHKTVFSVAKNHSISPIYWNDDTQQLAVAQN
;
A
#
# COMPACT_ATOMS: atom_id res chain seq x y z
N MET A 1 21.48 6.61 -7.36
CA MET A 1 20.02 6.55 -7.24
C MET A 1 19.68 5.47 -6.24
N ILE A 2 19.10 5.87 -5.11
CA ILE A 2 18.69 4.97 -4.03
C ILE A 2 17.30 4.40 -4.34
N LEU A 3 17.12 3.09 -4.20
CA LEU A 3 15.81 2.46 -4.36
C LEU A 3 15.09 2.48 -3.02
N LEU A 4 13.94 3.14 -2.98
CA LEU A 4 13.09 3.23 -1.79
C LEU A 4 11.87 2.34 -1.94
N ASN A 5 11.32 1.96 -0.78
CA ASN A 5 9.95 1.46 -0.71
C ASN A 5 9.01 2.54 -1.27
N ARG A 6 7.94 2.13 -1.95
CA ARG A 6 6.99 3.07 -2.57
C ARG A 6 6.47 4.10 -1.58
N TYR A 7 6.17 3.68 -0.36
CA TYR A 7 5.62 4.55 0.69
C TYR A 7 6.56 5.71 1.07
N PHE A 8 7.86 5.45 1.23
CA PHE A 8 8.82 6.51 1.48
C PHE A 8 9.00 7.42 0.28
N GLY A 9 9.10 6.82 -0.92
CA GLY A 9 9.23 7.58 -2.16
C GLY A 9 8.07 8.54 -2.39
N GLN A 10 6.83 8.05 -2.29
CA GLN A 10 5.63 8.87 -2.42
C GLN A 10 5.54 9.95 -1.34
N TRP A 11 5.92 9.61 -0.11
CA TRP A 11 5.96 10.59 0.96
C TRP A 11 6.98 11.69 0.69
N LEU A 12 8.18 11.35 0.17
CA LEU A 12 9.19 12.32 -0.22
C LEU A 12 8.71 13.23 -1.35
N ASP A 13 8.10 12.68 -2.40
CA ASP A 13 7.53 13.46 -3.51
C ASP A 13 6.55 14.54 -3.03
N GLN A 14 5.83 14.28 -1.92
CA GLN A 14 4.81 15.18 -1.38
C GLN A 14 5.31 16.13 -0.28
N ASN A 15 6.32 15.73 0.50
CA ASN A 15 6.68 16.40 1.75
C ASN A 15 8.11 16.95 1.78
N LYS A 16 8.94 16.58 0.79
CA LYS A 16 10.32 17.04 0.71
C LYS A 16 10.38 18.56 0.59
N SER A 17 11.28 19.14 1.36
CA SER A 17 11.68 20.54 1.28
C SER A 17 13.14 20.65 0.85
N ASP A 18 13.58 21.88 0.55
CA ASP A 18 15.00 22.16 0.26
C ASP A 18 15.89 22.00 1.51
N ASP A 19 15.30 21.98 2.71
CA ASP A 19 16.00 21.74 3.97
C ASP A 19 15.90 20.26 4.38
N TYR A 20 17.06 19.64 4.59
CA TYR A 20 17.18 18.29 5.12
C TYR A 20 16.48 18.13 6.47
N TYR A 21 16.72 19.03 7.41
CA TYR A 21 16.21 18.93 8.77
C TYR A 21 14.71 19.13 8.85
N GLU A 22 14.17 20.04 8.03
CA GLU A 22 12.71 20.22 7.93
C GLU A 22 12.05 18.93 7.40
N THR A 23 12.61 18.33 6.35
CA THR A 23 12.07 17.09 5.77
C THR A 23 12.14 15.93 6.76
N ILE A 24 13.28 15.76 7.44
CA ILE A 24 13.46 14.74 8.49
C ILE A 24 12.47 14.98 9.63
N THR A 25 12.34 16.20 10.14
CA THR A 25 11.43 16.49 11.26
C THR A 25 9.98 16.11 10.93
N LYS A 26 9.53 16.40 9.70
CA LYS A 26 8.20 15.96 9.21
C LYS A 26 8.10 14.44 9.14
N ALA A 27 9.15 13.76 8.68
CA ALA A 27 9.13 12.31 8.49
C ALA A 27 9.02 11.53 9.82
N TYR A 28 9.66 12.01 10.89
CA TYR A 28 9.63 11.39 12.23
C TYR A 28 8.42 11.80 13.09
N ASP A 29 7.57 12.70 12.61
CA ASP A 29 6.39 13.12 13.37
C ASP A 29 5.38 11.97 13.51
N VAL A 30 5.30 11.40 14.72
CA VAL A 30 4.43 10.27 15.05
C VAL A 30 2.93 10.56 14.92
N MET A 31 2.54 11.84 14.88
CA MET A 31 1.15 12.27 14.81
C MET A 31 0.69 12.52 13.37
N SER A 32 1.60 12.96 12.49
CA SER A 32 1.25 13.47 11.16
C SER A 32 1.89 12.71 9.99
N SER A 33 3.02 12.02 10.22
CA SER A 33 3.72 11.30 9.18
C SER A 33 3.10 9.93 8.95
N SER A 34 2.74 9.60 7.70
CA SER A 34 2.30 8.26 7.36
C SER A 34 3.43 7.23 7.33
N ILE A 35 4.69 7.65 7.42
CA ILE A 35 5.87 6.78 7.25
C ILE A 35 6.67 6.57 8.55
N TYR A 36 6.31 7.23 9.67
CA TYR A 36 7.11 7.18 10.90
C TYR A 36 7.33 5.76 11.41
N LEU A 37 6.34 4.87 11.23
CA LEU A 37 6.44 3.46 11.64
C LEU A 37 7.54 2.72 10.89
N GLY A 38 7.81 3.10 9.64
CA GLY A 38 8.86 2.51 8.82
C GLY A 38 10.26 2.76 9.40
N PHE A 39 10.45 3.86 10.15
CA PHE A 39 11.73 4.15 10.81
C PHE A 39 12.01 3.30 12.05
N ARG A 40 11.10 2.38 12.43
CA ARG A 40 11.45 1.31 13.37
C ARG A 40 12.43 0.31 12.78
N HIS A 41 12.58 0.30 11.46
CA HIS A 41 13.50 -0.57 10.73
C HIS A 41 14.73 0.24 10.31
N PRO A 42 15.91 0.02 10.92
CA PRO A 42 17.10 0.85 10.69
C PRO A 42 17.56 0.89 9.23
N GLU A 43 17.38 -0.19 8.47
CA GLU A 43 17.74 -0.24 7.05
C GLU A 43 16.85 0.66 6.18
N LEU A 44 15.60 0.84 6.60
CA LEU A 44 14.64 1.70 5.93
C LEU A 44 14.93 3.17 6.20
N GLU A 45 15.20 3.49 7.47
CA GLU A 45 15.67 4.79 7.94
C GLU A 45 16.95 5.20 7.21
N GLN A 46 17.96 4.34 7.18
CA GLN A 46 19.23 4.60 6.49
C GLN A 46 19.01 4.87 4.99
N SER A 47 18.21 4.04 4.31
CA SER A 47 17.92 4.22 2.87
C SER A 47 17.21 5.56 2.61
N PHE A 48 16.31 5.97 3.50
CA PHE A 48 15.60 7.24 3.43
C PHE A 48 16.55 8.43 3.59
N GLU A 49 17.43 8.42 4.59
CA GLU A 49 18.43 9.48 4.80
C GLU A 49 19.40 9.57 3.61
N GLU A 50 19.89 8.44 3.11
CA GLU A 50 20.77 8.39 1.93
C GLU A 50 20.09 8.96 0.68
N ALA A 51 18.80 8.66 0.47
CA ALA A 51 17.99 9.22 -0.61
C ALA A 51 17.84 10.74 -0.50
N LEU A 52 17.63 11.25 0.72
CA LEU A 52 17.54 12.69 0.99
C LEU A 52 18.86 13.41 0.73
N ILE A 53 19.97 12.92 1.31
CA ILE A 53 21.31 13.50 1.20
C ILE A 53 21.78 13.52 -0.26
N SER A 54 21.58 12.40 -0.97
CA SER A 54 21.99 12.29 -2.38
C SER A 54 21.06 13.00 -3.36
N ASN A 55 19.89 13.46 -2.89
CA ASN A 55 18.82 14.02 -3.72
C ASN A 55 18.50 13.15 -4.95
N SER A 56 18.61 11.82 -4.81
CA SER A 56 18.49 10.89 -5.93
C SER A 56 17.88 9.57 -5.47
N TYR A 57 16.58 9.41 -5.72
CA TYR A 57 15.84 8.21 -5.38
C TYR A 57 14.86 7.81 -6.47
N ALA A 58 14.47 6.54 -6.44
CA ALA A 58 13.41 5.98 -7.26
C ALA A 58 12.68 4.90 -6.48
N TYR A 59 11.44 4.63 -6.87
CA TYR A 59 10.59 3.62 -6.26
C TYR A 59 9.60 3.09 -7.30
N ALA A 60 9.12 1.87 -7.09
CA ALA A 60 8.13 1.27 -7.98
C ALA A 60 6.75 1.92 -7.77
N VAL A 61 6.08 2.27 -8.88
CA VAL A 61 4.69 2.74 -8.86
C VAL A 61 3.86 1.80 -9.71
N PRO A 62 2.87 1.09 -9.15
CA PRO A 62 1.99 0.26 -9.94
C PRO A 62 1.07 1.12 -10.81
N LYS A 63 0.64 0.60 -11.96
CA LYS A 63 -0.11 1.38 -12.95
C LYS A 63 -1.56 1.55 -12.51
N GLU A 64 -2.01 2.78 -12.28
CA GLU A 64 -3.42 3.05 -12.03
C GLU A 64 -4.27 2.79 -13.29
N ILE A 65 -5.39 2.10 -13.15
CA ILE A 65 -6.30 1.73 -14.24
C ILE A 65 -7.79 1.86 -13.84
N SER A 66 -8.67 1.93 -14.83
CA SER A 66 -10.11 1.80 -14.64
C SER A 66 -10.55 0.33 -14.47
N VAL A 67 -11.69 0.10 -13.80
CA VAL A 67 -12.35 -1.22 -13.73
C VAL A 67 -12.53 -1.87 -15.10
N ASN A 68 -12.87 -1.07 -16.12
CA ASN A 68 -13.11 -1.55 -17.48
C ASN A 68 -11.84 -2.06 -18.19
N GLU A 69 -10.66 -1.78 -17.64
CA GLU A 69 -9.37 -2.19 -18.18
C GLU A 69 -8.83 -3.46 -17.50
N ILE A 70 -9.51 -4.00 -16.49
CA ILE A 70 -9.04 -5.15 -15.72
C ILE A 70 -8.99 -6.40 -16.61
N ASN A 71 -7.83 -7.04 -16.61
CA ASN A 71 -7.64 -8.39 -17.13
C ASN A 71 -7.78 -9.42 -16.00
N PRO A 72 -8.67 -10.42 -16.11
CA PRO A 72 -8.86 -11.45 -15.08
C PRO A 72 -7.58 -12.20 -14.67
N ASN A 73 -6.58 -12.26 -15.54
CA ASN A 73 -5.37 -13.06 -15.33
C ASN A 73 -4.23 -12.30 -14.64
N ASN A 74 -4.28 -10.96 -14.66
CA ASN A 74 -3.27 -10.07 -14.08
C ASN A 74 -3.45 -9.93 -12.56
N TYR A 75 -2.51 -9.22 -11.94
CA TYR A 75 -2.40 -9.01 -10.50
C TYR A 75 -2.60 -7.55 -10.16
N TYR A 76 -3.31 -7.30 -9.07
CA TYR A 76 -3.82 -5.97 -8.74
C TYR A 76 -3.75 -5.70 -7.23
N ARG A 77 -3.69 -4.41 -6.92
CA ARG A 77 -3.99 -3.82 -5.63
C ARG A 77 -5.18 -2.91 -5.83
N TYR A 78 -6.16 -2.97 -4.96
CA TYR A 78 -7.26 -2.03 -4.99
C TYR A 78 -7.53 -1.49 -3.60
N GLU A 79 -7.80 -0.21 -3.55
CA GLU A 79 -8.08 0.53 -2.33
C GLU A 79 -9.55 0.89 -2.29
N VAL A 80 -10.21 0.58 -1.18
CA VAL A 80 -11.61 0.92 -0.95
C VAL A 80 -11.70 1.86 0.23
N GLN A 81 -12.31 3.03 0.04
CA GLN A 81 -12.69 3.90 1.15
C GLN A 81 -14.04 3.42 1.71
N GLN A 82 -14.09 3.11 3.01
CA GLN A 82 -15.35 2.72 3.64
C GLN A 82 -16.17 3.97 4.04
N PRO A 83 -17.48 4.02 3.74
CA PRO A 83 -18.30 5.20 4.03
C PRO A 83 -18.41 5.55 5.52
N ASN A 84 -18.38 4.53 6.38
CA ASN A 84 -18.58 4.68 7.83
C ASN A 84 -17.27 4.83 8.63
N TYR A 85 -16.12 4.87 7.97
CA TYR A 85 -14.85 5.00 8.67
C TYR A 85 -14.57 6.49 8.93
N ILE A 86 -14.42 6.87 10.20
CA ILE A 86 -14.05 8.24 10.58
C ILE A 86 -12.55 8.41 10.27
N GLY A 87 -12.24 8.77 9.02
CA GLY A 87 -10.87 9.00 8.54
C GLY A 87 -10.74 8.79 7.03
N ASN A 88 -9.62 9.25 6.45
CA ASN A 88 -9.25 8.98 5.06
C ASN A 88 -8.60 7.58 4.88
N GLU A 89 -8.82 6.65 5.82
CA GLU A 89 -8.22 5.33 5.75
C GLU A 89 -8.91 4.48 4.69
N LYS A 90 -8.12 4.02 3.73
CA LYS A 90 -8.55 3.06 2.71
C LYS A 90 -8.12 1.66 3.12
N LEU A 91 -8.99 0.68 2.87
CA LEU A 91 -8.62 -0.72 2.96
C LEU A 91 -7.92 -1.17 1.67
N SER A 92 -6.71 -1.69 1.83
CA SER A 92 -5.91 -2.23 0.72
C SER A 92 -6.16 -3.73 0.57
N PHE A 93 -6.45 -4.13 -0.66
CA PHE A 93 -6.61 -5.54 -1.02
C PHE A 93 -5.68 -5.89 -2.18
N TYR A 94 -5.14 -7.11 -2.18
CA TYR A 94 -4.23 -7.63 -3.18
C TYR A 94 -4.74 -8.96 -3.75
N GLY A 95 -4.69 -9.13 -5.08
CA GLY A 95 -5.14 -10.38 -5.70
C GLY A 95 -5.21 -10.35 -7.22
N LYS A 96 -5.80 -11.40 -7.80
CA LYS A 96 -6.03 -11.48 -9.26
C LYS A 96 -7.24 -10.65 -9.70
N GLY A 97 -7.22 -10.20 -10.96
CA GLY A 97 -8.28 -9.36 -11.52
C GLY A 97 -9.66 -10.02 -11.57
N ASN A 98 -9.73 -11.35 -11.70
CA ASN A 98 -11.00 -12.08 -11.71
C ASN A 98 -11.80 -11.84 -10.42
N PHE A 99 -11.11 -11.75 -9.27
CA PHE A 99 -11.75 -11.42 -8.02
C PHE A 99 -12.37 -10.03 -8.04
N ILE A 100 -11.62 -9.02 -8.50
CA ILE A 100 -12.12 -7.64 -8.58
C ILE A 100 -13.35 -7.59 -9.48
N LEU A 101 -13.34 -8.26 -10.63
CA LEU A 101 -14.47 -8.26 -11.56
C LEU A 101 -15.72 -8.95 -10.99
N GLU A 102 -15.53 -10.00 -10.21
CA GLU A 102 -16.62 -10.69 -9.52
C GLU A 102 -17.15 -9.83 -8.36
N HIS A 103 -16.26 -9.31 -7.51
CA HIS A 103 -16.63 -8.49 -6.36
C HIS A 103 -17.07 -7.08 -6.73
N TYR A 104 -16.66 -6.50 -7.86
CA TYR A 104 -17.20 -5.23 -8.34
C TYR A 104 -18.71 -5.28 -8.52
N LYS A 105 -19.25 -6.47 -8.81
CA LYS A 105 -20.70 -6.73 -8.87
C LYS A 105 -21.35 -7.05 -7.52
N TYR A 106 -20.57 -7.30 -6.46
CA TYR A 106 -21.04 -7.66 -5.10
C TYR A 106 -20.66 -6.64 -4.01
N PHE A 107 -19.73 -5.74 -4.29
CA PHE A 107 -19.54 -4.50 -3.53
C PHE A 107 -20.85 -3.68 -3.55
N ASP A 108 -21.76 -4.03 -4.49
CA ASP A 108 -23.22 -3.88 -4.51
C ASP A 108 -23.92 -4.36 -3.22
N HIS A 109 -23.97 -3.45 -2.22
CA HIS A 109 -25.15 -3.05 -1.45
C HIS A 109 -24.78 -2.53 -0.03
N GLU A 110 -23.67 -2.96 0.56
CA GLU A 110 -23.30 -2.61 1.95
C GLU A 110 -22.39 -1.38 2.08
N LEU A 111 -21.64 -1.03 1.03
CA LEU A 111 -20.74 0.14 1.00
C LEU A 111 -21.36 1.37 0.33
N TYR A 112 -22.67 1.35 0.07
CA TYR A 112 -23.40 2.46 -0.54
C TYR A 112 -23.91 3.39 0.56
N GLN A 113 -23.18 4.47 0.85
CA GLN A 113 -23.84 5.71 1.23
C GLN A 113 -23.77 6.63 0.01
N ASP A 114 -24.92 7.16 -0.40
CA ASP A 114 -25.05 8.14 -1.47
C ASP A 114 -24.54 7.74 -2.87
N ASN A 115 -24.52 6.44 -3.20
CA ASN A 115 -24.20 5.88 -4.54
C ASN A 115 -22.75 6.01 -5.04
N GLU A 116 -21.76 6.37 -4.21
CA GLU A 116 -20.37 6.47 -4.66
C GLU A 116 -19.42 5.52 -3.90
N ILE A 117 -18.83 4.57 -4.63
CA ILE A 117 -17.69 3.78 -4.15
C ILE A 117 -16.42 4.46 -4.67
N HIS A 118 -15.59 4.98 -3.77
CA HIS A 118 -14.24 5.43 -4.12
C HIS A 118 -13.29 4.22 -4.16
N LEU A 119 -13.22 3.61 -5.34
CA LEU A 119 -12.34 2.50 -5.66
C LEU A 119 -11.14 2.99 -6.48
N THR A 120 -9.93 2.74 -6.00
CA THR A 120 -8.69 2.99 -6.77
C THR A 120 -8.02 1.66 -7.09
N ILE A 121 -7.59 1.45 -8.35
CA ILE A 121 -7.09 0.15 -8.83
C ILE A 121 -5.72 0.30 -9.46
N TYR A 122 -4.79 -0.53 -9.02
CA TYR A 122 -3.41 -0.56 -9.45
C TYR A 122 -3.06 -1.92 -10.03
N GLU A 123 -2.57 -1.96 -11.27
CA GLU A 123 -2.11 -3.14 -11.97
C GLU A 123 -0.60 -3.35 -11.79
N TYR A 124 -0.20 -4.60 -11.57
CA TYR A 124 1.19 -5.03 -11.53
C TYR A 124 1.51 -5.86 -12.77
N LEU A 125 2.78 -5.79 -13.22
CA LEU A 125 3.25 -6.56 -14.37
C LEU A 125 3.19 -8.07 -14.11
N ASN A 126 3.49 -8.48 -12.88
CA ASN A 126 3.50 -9.88 -12.48
C ASN A 126 3.22 -10.06 -10.97
N TYR A 127 3.08 -11.33 -10.55
CA TYR A 127 2.80 -11.70 -9.16
C TYR A 127 3.90 -11.25 -8.18
N ASN A 128 5.17 -11.33 -8.57
CA ASN A 128 6.27 -11.00 -7.68
C ASN A 128 6.31 -9.51 -7.38
N ASP A 129 6.01 -8.66 -8.37
CA ASP A 129 5.93 -7.21 -8.18
C ASP A 129 4.80 -6.85 -7.21
N MET A 130 3.64 -7.49 -7.35
CA MET A 130 2.52 -7.34 -6.42
C MET A 130 2.89 -7.79 -5.00
N MET A 131 3.54 -8.95 -4.87
CA MET A 131 3.95 -9.49 -3.57
C MET A 131 5.03 -8.66 -2.90
N LEU A 132 5.92 -8.03 -3.67
CA LEU A 132 6.90 -7.08 -3.16
C LEU A 132 6.18 -5.89 -2.53
N ASP A 133 5.30 -5.22 -3.27
CA ASP A 133 4.57 -4.05 -2.76
C ASP A 133 3.67 -4.39 -1.56
N LEU A 134 3.01 -5.56 -1.57
CA LEU A 134 2.25 -6.07 -0.41
C LEU A 134 3.16 -6.22 0.81
N LYS A 135 4.33 -6.83 0.64
CA LYS A 135 5.31 -6.98 1.71
C LYS A 135 5.78 -5.63 2.23
N GLU A 136 6.08 -4.68 1.34
CA GLU A 136 6.46 -3.32 1.72
C GLU A 136 5.34 -2.64 2.52
N GLU A 137 4.07 -2.73 2.11
CA GLU A 137 2.95 -2.14 2.84
C GLU A 137 2.83 -2.69 4.26
N CYS A 138 2.85 -4.02 4.39
CA CYS A 138 2.77 -4.68 5.69
C CYS A 138 3.97 -4.36 6.58
N TYR A 139 5.18 -4.31 6.00
CA TYR A 139 6.41 -4.06 6.75
C TYR A 139 6.54 -2.59 7.17
N VAL A 140 6.50 -1.68 6.19
CA VAL A 140 6.74 -0.25 6.40
C VAL A 140 5.65 0.36 7.27
N LEU A 141 4.39 0.04 6.99
CA LEU A 141 3.25 0.69 7.67
C LEU A 141 2.71 -0.11 8.86
N HIS A 142 3.21 -1.33 9.12
CA HIS A 142 2.62 -2.26 10.08
C HIS A 142 1.10 -2.42 9.90
N LYS A 143 0.63 -2.30 8.64
CA LYS A 143 -0.78 -2.40 8.31
C LYS A 143 -1.17 -3.83 8.02
N THR A 144 -2.34 -4.20 8.51
CA THR A 144 -3.04 -5.38 8.02
C THR A 144 -3.67 -5.03 6.68
N VAL A 145 -3.27 -5.74 5.63
CA VAL A 145 -3.89 -5.69 4.30
C VAL A 145 -4.65 -6.98 4.07
N PHE A 146 -5.42 -7.05 2.99
CA PHE A 146 -6.18 -8.25 2.67
C PHE A 146 -5.64 -8.90 1.40
N SER A 147 -5.29 -10.18 1.48
CA SER A 147 -5.03 -10.96 0.27
C SER A 147 -6.28 -11.71 -0.13
N VAL A 148 -6.48 -11.81 -1.43
CA VAL A 148 -7.58 -12.55 -1.99
C VAL A 148 -7.10 -13.69 -2.86
N ALA A 149 -7.42 -14.90 -2.42
CA ALA A 149 -7.11 -16.11 -3.13
C ALA A 149 -8.14 -16.42 -4.24
N LYS A 150 -7.76 -17.32 -5.15
CA LYS A 150 -8.59 -17.74 -6.31
C LYS A 150 -9.97 -18.31 -5.94
N ASN A 151 -10.11 -18.84 -4.73
CA ASN A 151 -11.33 -19.43 -4.18
C ASN A 151 -12.17 -18.42 -3.38
N HIS A 152 -11.95 -17.12 -3.58
CA HIS A 152 -12.67 -16.04 -2.91
C HIS A 152 -12.46 -15.95 -1.40
N SER A 153 -11.49 -16.68 -0.84
CA SER A 153 -11.15 -16.48 0.57
C SER A 153 -10.36 -15.18 0.71
N ILE A 154 -10.94 -14.23 1.45
CA ILE A 154 -10.27 -13.03 1.92
C ILE A 154 -9.53 -13.39 3.20
N SER A 155 -8.25 -13.08 3.26
CA SER A 155 -7.42 -13.36 4.42
C SER A 155 -6.65 -12.10 4.83
N PRO A 156 -6.76 -11.67 6.09
CA PRO A 156 -5.91 -10.59 6.61
C PRO A 156 -4.46 -11.06 6.60
N ILE A 157 -3.60 -10.25 5.97
CA ILE A 157 -2.15 -10.43 5.92
C ILE A 157 -1.49 -9.28 6.65
N TYR A 158 -0.49 -9.61 7.46
CA TYR A 158 0.33 -8.65 8.19
C TYR A 158 1.79 -9.11 8.18
N TRP A 159 2.68 -8.20 8.57
CA TRP A 159 4.09 -8.52 8.79
C TRP A 159 4.29 -9.07 10.20
N ASN A 160 4.92 -10.23 10.33
CA ASN A 160 5.28 -10.82 11.62
C ASN A 160 6.78 -10.59 11.89
N ASP A 161 7.08 -9.80 12.91
CA ASP A 161 8.46 -9.47 13.30
C ASP A 161 9.24 -10.66 13.87
N ASP A 162 8.56 -11.59 14.56
CA ASP A 162 9.21 -12.77 15.15
C ASP A 162 9.72 -13.74 14.08
N THR A 163 8.95 -13.89 12.99
CA THR A 163 9.28 -14.82 11.89
C THR A 163 9.91 -14.12 10.68
N GLN A 164 9.91 -12.78 10.66
CA GLN A 164 10.33 -11.94 9.53
C GLN A 164 9.64 -12.32 8.21
N GLN A 165 8.36 -12.65 8.28
CA GLN A 165 7.56 -13.10 7.14
C GLN A 165 6.15 -12.54 7.17
N LEU A 166 5.49 -12.58 6.01
CA LEU A 166 4.06 -12.34 5.93
C LEU A 166 3.31 -13.48 6.62
N ALA A 167 2.39 -13.12 7.50
CA ALA A 167 1.52 -14.05 8.20
C ALA A 167 0.06 -13.79 7.86
N VAL A 168 -0.72 -14.86 7.81
CA VAL A 168 -2.18 -14.80 7.71
C VAL A 168 -2.74 -14.82 9.14
N ALA A 169 -3.60 -13.87 9.49
CA ALA A 169 -4.25 -13.92 10.80
C ALA A 169 -5.22 -15.11 10.83
N GLN A 170 -5.11 -15.95 11.85
CA GLN A 170 -6.08 -17.01 12.11
C GLN A 170 -7.28 -16.38 12.81
N ASN A 171 -8.48 -16.61 12.28
CA ASN A 171 -9.74 -16.20 12.91
C ASN A 171 -10.01 -16.99 14.19
#